data_AF-A0A2E6LPR3-F1
#
_entry.id   AF-A0A2E6LPR3-F1
#
_cell.length_a   1.000
_cell.length_b   1.000
_cell.length_c   1.000
_cell.angle_alpha   90.00
_cell.angle_beta   90.00
_cell.angle_gamma   90.00
#
_symmetry.space_group_name_H-M   'P 1'
#
loop_
_entity.id
_entity.type
_entity.pdbx_description
1 polymer ?
#
loop_
_entity_poly.entity_id
_entity_poly.type
_entity_poly.pdbx_seq_one_letter_code
_entity_poly.pdbx_strand_id
1 'polypeptide(L)' 'MRSVVEELVKEGREPFRPGDVVGRLREQNQPMGTWEVRGALSRLEADGVIVLDPATAAWRMAQARSRKAG' A
#
# COMPACT_ATOMS: atom_id res chain seq x y z
N MET A 1 4.05 -2.64 8.04
CA MET A 1 3.56 -2.48 6.66
C MET A 1 2.41 -1.50 6.56
N ARG A 2 1.30 -1.67 7.30
CA ARG A 2 0.16 -0.73 7.24
C ARG A 2 0.56 0.73 7.49
N SER A 3 1.29 1.05 8.58
CA SER A 3 1.65 2.46 8.86
C SER A 3 2.57 3.05 7.77
N VAL A 4 3.48 2.26 7.21
CA VAL A 4 4.36 2.67 6.09
C VAL A 4 3.53 3.10 4.87
N VAL A 5 2.52 2.32 4.51
CA VAL A 5 1.62 2.65 3.41
C VAL A 5 0.77 3.89 3.73
N GLU A 6 0.24 3.98 4.95
CA GLU A 6 -0.53 5.15 5.39
C GLU A 6 0.32 6.44 5.39
N GLU A 7 1.60 6.36 5.78
CA GLU A 7 2.54 7.48 5.72
C GLU A 7 2.79 7.92 4.27
N LEU A 8 3.05 6.99 3.35
CA LEU A 8 3.21 7.30 1.92
C LEU A 8 1.98 8.02 1.36
N VAL A 9 0.78 7.57 1.74
CA VAL A 9 -0.48 8.18 1.30
C VAL A 9 -0.66 9.56 1.93
N LYS A 10 -0.35 9.73 3.23
CA LYS A 10 -0.38 11.04 3.92
C LYS A 10 0.56 12.06 3.27
N GLU A 11 1.67 11.60 2.71
CA GLU A 11 2.60 12.43 1.94
C GLU A 11 2.16 12.69 0.49
N GLY A 12 0.97 12.24 0.10
CA GLY A 12 0.43 12.44 -1.25
C GLY A 12 1.08 11.54 -2.31
N ARG A 13 1.75 10.45 -1.92
CA ARG A 13 2.38 9.49 -2.86
C ARG A 13 1.42 8.40 -3.33
N GLU A 14 0.15 8.74 -3.49
CA GLU A 14 -0.85 7.83 -4.03
C GLU A 14 -1.10 8.15 -5.53
N PRO A 15 -1.20 7.14 -6.42
CA PRO A 15 -1.03 5.70 -6.18
C PRO A 15 0.45 5.31 -6.01
N PHE A 16 0.73 4.32 -5.16
CA PHE A 16 2.09 3.88 -4.84
C PHE A 16 2.42 2.51 -5.44
N ARG A 17 3.70 2.26 -5.67
CA ARG A 17 4.24 0.99 -6.16
C ARG A 17 5.04 0.28 -5.06
N PRO A 18 5.33 -1.03 -5.22
CA PRO A 18 6.12 -1.78 -4.25
C PRO A 18 7.53 -1.18 -4.10
N GLY A 19 8.06 -0.58 -5.17
CA GLY A 19 9.34 0.13 -5.12
C GLY A 19 9.34 1.34 -4.19
N ASP A 20 8.23 2.09 -4.13
CA ASP A 20 8.10 3.25 -3.24
C ASP A 20 8.07 2.80 -1.76
N VAL A 21 7.38 1.69 -1.49
CA VAL A 21 7.35 1.06 -0.16
C VAL A 21 8.73 0.53 0.23
N VAL A 22 9.45 -0.12 -0.69
CA VAL A 22 10.84 -0.55 -0.45
C VAL A 22 11.75 0.65 -0.16
N GLY A 23 11.59 1.74 -0.90
CA GLY A 23 12.33 2.99 -0.69
C GLY A 23 12.11 3.54 0.72
N ARG A 24 10.85 3.68 1.14
CA ARG A 24 10.49 4.12 2.49
C ARG A 24 11.03 3.19 3.58
N LEU A 25 10.93 1.89 3.39
CA LEU A 25 11.46 0.90 4.32
C LEU A 25 12.98 1.01 4.48
N ARG A 26 13.71 1.34 3.41
CA ARG A 26 15.15 1.63 3.48
C ARG A 26 15.45 2.91 4.25
N GLU A 27 14.67 3.98 4.03
CA GLU A 27 14.79 5.24 4.80
C GLU A 27 14.57 5.02 6.30
N GLN A 28 13.73 4.05 6.67
CA GLN A 28 13.46 3.66 8.06
C GLN A 28 14.46 2.62 8.63
N ASN A 29 15.57 2.35 7.95
CA ASN A 29 16.55 1.29 8.31
C ASN A 29 15.93 -0.11 8.48
N GLN A 30 14.82 -0.39 7.77
CA GLN A 30 14.10 -1.67 7.78
C GLN A 30 13.97 -2.23 6.35
N PRO A 31 15.09 -2.46 5.63
CA PRO A 31 15.04 -2.91 4.25
C PRO A 31 14.30 -4.24 4.13
N MET A 32 13.40 -4.31 3.15
CA MET A 32 12.65 -5.52 2.82
C MET A 32 12.78 -5.80 1.33
N GLY A 33 12.81 -7.09 0.95
CA GLY A 33 12.87 -7.50 -0.44
C GLY A 33 11.59 -7.11 -1.19
N THR A 34 11.70 -6.80 -2.49
CA THR A 34 10.55 -6.43 -3.32
C THR A 34 9.45 -7.51 -3.34
N TRP A 35 9.83 -8.78 -3.29
CA TRP A 35 8.89 -9.90 -3.22
C TRP A 35 8.17 -10.01 -1.87
N GLU A 36 8.88 -9.76 -0.77
CA GLU A 36 8.30 -9.74 0.58
C GLU A 36 7.32 -8.56 0.72
N VAL A 37 7.68 -7.39 0.20
CA VAL A 37 6.80 -6.23 0.14
C VAL A 37 5.54 -6.55 -0.66
N ARG A 38 5.67 -7.17 -1.84
CA ARG A 38 4.51 -7.60 -2.63
C ARG A 38 3.62 -8.57 -1.85
N GLY A 39 4.19 -9.57 -1.17
CA GLY A 39 3.41 -10.49 -0.33
C GLY A 39 2.68 -9.78 0.81
N ALA A 40 3.32 -8.80 1.44
CA ALA A 40 2.69 -7.99 2.49
C ALA A 40 1.58 -7.08 1.95
N LEU A 41 1.76 -6.49 0.76
CA LEU A 41 0.73 -5.71 0.08
C LEU A 41 -0.48 -6.57 -0.32
N SER A 42 -0.25 -7.79 -0.82
CA SER A 42 -1.34 -8.73 -1.12
C SER A 42 -2.15 -9.11 0.13
N ARG A 43 -1.51 -9.22 1.31
CA ARG A 43 -2.25 -9.42 2.57
C ARG A 43 -3.09 -8.19 2.93
N LEU A 44 -2.54 -6.98 2.79
CA LEU A 44 -3.30 -5.74 3.03
C LEU A 44 -4.48 -5.56 2.05
N GLU A 45 -4.30 -6.00 0.80
CA GLU A 45 -5.37 -6.02 -0.20
C GLU A 45 -6.47 -7.02 0.19
N ALA A 46 -6.10 -8.24 0.60
CA ALA A 46 -7.05 -9.24 1.09
C ALA A 46 -7.82 -8.77 2.34
N ASP A 47 -7.16 -7.99 3.21
CA ASP A 47 -7.78 -7.34 4.37
C ASP A 47 -8.65 -6.13 4.00
N GLY A 48 -8.71 -5.75 2.72
CA GLY A 48 -9.49 -4.62 2.23
C GLY A 48 -8.94 -3.24 2.62
N VAL A 49 -7.67 -3.15 3.01
CA VAL A 49 -7.01 -1.89 3.40
C VAL A 49 -6.58 -1.10 2.17
N ILE A 50 -6.11 -1.81 1.15
CA ILE A 50 -5.65 -1.24 -0.12
C ILE A 50 -6.28 -2.00 -1.28
N VAL A 51 -6.23 -1.42 -2.48
CA VAL A 51 -6.73 -2.06 -3.71
C VAL A 51 -5.65 -1.95 -4.77
N LEU A 52 -5.36 -3.06 -5.46
CA LEU A 52 -4.52 -3.05 -6.65
C LEU A 52 -5.32 -2.55 -7.86
N ASP A 53 -4.77 -1.57 -8.57
CA ASP A 53 -5.23 -1.22 -9.90
C ASP A 53 -4.54 -2.14 -10.93
N PRO A 54 -5.28 -3.06 -11.59
CA PRO A 54 -4.69 -4.00 -12.54
C PRO A 54 -4.17 -3.34 -13.82
N ALA A 55 -4.64 -2.13 -14.17
CA ALA A 55 -4.19 -1.42 -15.37
C ALA A 55 -2.80 -0.79 -15.18
N THR A 56 -2.53 -0.29 -13.97
CA THR A 56 -1.28 0.44 -13.67
C THR A 56 -0.30 -0.36 -12.81
N ALA A 57 -0.74 -1.52 -12.28
CA ALA A 57 -0.04 -2.33 -11.29
C ALA A 57 0.39 -1.50 -10.06
N ALA A 58 -0.41 -0.49 -9.70
CA ALA A 58 -0.19 0.37 -8.54
C ALA A 58 -1.25 0.11 -7.48
N TRP A 59 -0.89 0.32 -6.22
CA TRP A 59 -1.79 0.19 -5.09
C TRP A 59 -2.28 1.57 -4.66
N ARG A 60 -3.50 1.58 -4.14
CA ARG A 60 -4.15 2.75 -3.56
C ARG A 60 -4.85 2.36 -2.27
N MET A 61 -5.08 3.31 -1.38
CA MET A 61 -5.91 3.04 -0.21
C MET A 61 -7.31 2.63 -0.67
N ALA A 62 -7.87 1.61 -0.01
CA ALA A 62 -9.28 1.35 -0.17
C ALA A 62 -10.01 2.59 0.35
N GLN A 63 -10.78 3.25 -0.53
CA GLN A 63 -11.68 4.30 -0.06
C GLN A 63 -12.56 3.68 1.01
N ALA A 64 -12.64 4.30 2.18
CA ALA A 64 -13.52 3.86 3.25
C ALA A 64 -14.89 3.65 2.60
N ARG A 65 -15.31 2.38 2.50
CA ARG A 65 -16.60 2.05 1.93
C ARG A 65 -17.59 2.72 2.86
N SER A 66 -18.09 3.89 2.46
CA SER A 66 -19.26 4.48 3.08
C SER A 66 -20.34 3.43 2.82
N ARG A 67 -20.56 2.54 3.80
CA ARG A 67 -21.75 1.71 3.84
C ARG A 67 -22.87 2.72 3.95
N LYS A 68 -23.39 3.19 2.81
CA LYS A 68 -24.77 3.66 2.74
C LYS A 68 -25.59 2.46 3.17
N ALA A 69 -25.93 2.43 4.46
CA ALA A 69 -27.06 1.70 4.96
C ALA A 69 -28.28 2.28 4.22
N GLY A 70 -28.87 1.46 3.36
CA GLY A 70 -30.22 1.69 2.85
C GLY A 70 -31.23 1.20 3.87
#